data_AF-A0A6P7HSB4-F1
#
_entry.id   AF-A0A6P7HSB4-F1
#
_cell.length_a   1.000
_cell.length_b   1.000
_cell.length_c   1.000
_cell.angle_alpha   90.00
_cell.angle_beta   90.00
_cell.angle_gamma   90.00
#
_symmetry.space_group_name_H-M   'P 1'
#
loop_
_entity.id
_entity.type
_entity.pdbx_description
1 polymer ?
#
loop_
_entity_poly.entity_id
_entity_poly.type
_entity_poly.pdbx_seq_one_letter_code
_entity_poly.pdbx_strand_id
1 'polypeptide(L)'
;MPEADVVYSDVRVLRLNGKAKEPISSSPDSTYSEVKILKQPSAEPSASADDPAASHPVASIRRSKVTAERVALLVVCVLMAATVIALCVTLVDNMRTKQHMECPKPKLKCVKVNLTETLKDEPCLMCEEGWEQHGGRCYYFYTKNSSWEKSRRFCKEKGGDLVKIDSREEQSFLDSRLSEIMMHAEDKFWIGLTDSQTEAAWTWVDGSPLNQSLTFWSKGEPDDWRRENSKGEDCVRMGEDGKSRDLKTWFDKSCDKPHRSVCEKSAE
;
A
#
# COMPACT_ATOMS: atom_id res chain seq x y z
N MET A 1 -29.81 18.60 -13.53
CA MET A 1 -29.34 17.24 -13.24
C MET A 1 -30.09 16.79 -11.99
N PRO A 2 -30.94 15.76 -12.03
CA PRO A 2 -31.58 15.27 -10.82
C PRO A 2 -30.67 14.27 -10.10
N GLU A 3 -30.67 14.36 -8.77
CA GLU A 3 -29.96 13.48 -7.83
C GLU A 3 -30.51 12.06 -7.87
N ALA A 4 -29.62 11.08 -7.72
CA ALA A 4 -29.98 9.67 -7.61
C ALA A 4 -29.93 9.25 -6.14
N ASP A 5 -31.08 8.95 -5.57
CA ASP A 5 -31.22 8.37 -4.24
C ASP A 5 -30.75 6.91 -4.24
N VAL A 6 -29.76 6.59 -3.41
CA VAL A 6 -29.27 5.22 -3.18
C VAL A 6 -30.01 4.62 -2.00
N VAL A 7 -30.81 3.58 -2.24
CA VAL A 7 -31.45 2.79 -1.20
C VAL A 7 -30.54 1.61 -0.85
N TYR A 8 -30.02 1.57 0.37
CA TYR A 8 -29.36 0.40 0.94
C TYR A 8 -30.38 -0.54 1.57
N SER A 9 -30.24 -1.85 1.35
CA SER A 9 -31.01 -2.89 2.02
C SER A 9 -30.26 -3.45 3.23
N ASP A 10 -30.93 -3.45 4.38
CA ASP A 10 -30.41 -4.04 5.63
C ASP A 10 -30.49 -5.57 5.61
N VAL A 11 -29.35 -6.25 5.71
CA VAL A 11 -29.29 -7.70 5.95
C VAL A 11 -29.25 -7.95 7.45
N ARG A 12 -30.37 -8.42 8.02
CA ARG A 12 -30.42 -8.96 9.39
C ARG A 12 -29.92 -10.41 9.40
N VAL A 13 -28.74 -10.64 9.97
CA VAL A 13 -28.24 -11.99 10.27
C VAL A 13 -28.71 -12.39 11.67
N LEU A 14 -29.60 -13.38 11.74
CA LEU A 14 -29.98 -14.02 12.99
C LEU A 14 -28.91 -15.04 13.40
N ARG A 15 -28.31 -14.85 14.58
CA ARG A 15 -27.47 -15.86 15.24
C ARG A 15 -28.35 -16.93 15.87
N LEU A 16 -28.10 -18.19 15.55
CA LEU A 16 -28.58 -19.33 16.33
C LEU A 16 -27.43 -19.90 17.18
N ASN A 17 -27.66 -20.00 18.48
CA ASN A 17 -26.77 -20.64 19.45
C ASN A 17 -27.10 -22.15 19.57
N GLY A 18 -26.07 -23.00 19.67
CA GLY A 18 -26.06 -24.12 20.64
C GLY A 18 -25.93 -25.57 20.14
N LYS A 19 -24.74 -26.15 20.42
CA LYS A 19 -24.40 -27.51 20.91
C LYS A 19 -24.55 -28.80 20.05
N ALA A 20 -23.38 -29.31 19.63
CA ALA A 20 -22.76 -30.66 19.76
C ALA A 20 -23.53 -31.99 19.50
N LYS A 21 -23.05 -32.79 18.52
CA LYS A 21 -22.47 -34.16 18.60
C LYS A 21 -22.39 -34.84 17.20
N GLU A 22 -21.27 -35.53 16.92
CA GLU A 22 -20.99 -36.43 15.76
C GLU A 22 -21.72 -37.81 15.86
N PRO A 23 -21.62 -38.76 14.88
CA PRO A 23 -21.21 -38.71 13.45
C PRO A 23 -22.17 -39.47 12.50
N ILE A 24 -21.89 -39.49 11.18
CA ILE A 24 -22.01 -40.63 10.21
C ILE A 24 -22.30 -40.14 8.76
N SER A 25 -21.37 -40.50 7.86
CA SER A 25 -21.51 -40.90 6.44
C SER A 25 -22.67 -40.36 5.59
N SER A 26 -22.34 -39.59 4.54
CA SER A 26 -22.40 -40.03 3.13
C SER A 26 -22.25 -38.83 2.17
N SER A 27 -21.37 -38.97 1.17
CA SER A 27 -21.39 -38.24 -0.12
C SER A 27 -22.82 -38.26 -0.74
N PRO A 28 -23.27 -37.36 -1.66
CA PRO A 28 -22.47 -36.76 -2.74
C PRO A 28 -22.88 -35.35 -3.24
N ASP A 29 -22.09 -34.94 -4.23
CA ASP A 29 -22.46 -34.26 -5.48
C ASP A 29 -22.65 -32.74 -5.53
N SER A 30 -21.80 -32.16 -6.38
CA SER A 30 -21.81 -30.78 -6.84
C SER A 30 -22.91 -30.56 -7.87
N THR A 31 -23.95 -29.81 -7.50
CA THR A 31 -25.00 -29.43 -8.45
C THR A 31 -24.56 -28.18 -9.23
N TYR A 32 -24.07 -28.38 -10.46
CA TYR A 32 -23.99 -27.35 -11.49
C TYR A 32 -25.39 -27.15 -12.09
N SER A 33 -25.86 -25.90 -12.22
CA SER A 33 -27.09 -25.61 -12.95
C SER A 33 -26.81 -25.47 -14.45
N GLU A 34 -27.19 -26.46 -15.24
CA GLU A 34 -27.24 -26.34 -16.71
C GLU A 34 -28.49 -25.54 -17.13
N VAL A 35 -28.29 -24.45 -17.89
CA VAL A 35 -29.38 -23.72 -18.54
C VAL A 35 -29.61 -24.32 -19.92
N LYS A 36 -30.70 -25.08 -20.05
CA LYS A 36 -31.15 -25.70 -21.31
C LYS A 36 -32.09 -24.74 -22.05
N ILE A 37 -31.61 -24.10 -23.12
CA ILE A 37 -32.46 -23.29 -24.00
C ILE A 37 -33.22 -24.23 -24.95
N LEU A 38 -34.51 -24.47 -24.66
CA LEU A 38 -35.42 -25.15 -25.59
C LEU A 38 -36.01 -24.13 -26.57
N LYS A 39 -35.77 -24.38 -27.86
CA LYS A 39 -36.35 -23.69 -29.01
C LYS A 39 -37.76 -24.24 -29.24
N GLN A 40 -38.81 -23.41 -29.18
CA GLN A 40 -40.16 -23.82 -29.55
C GLN A 40 -40.51 -23.45 -31.00
N PRO A 41 -41.32 -24.27 -31.71
CA PRO A 41 -41.66 -24.10 -33.12
C PRO A 41 -42.99 -23.36 -33.34
N SER A 42 -43.12 -22.78 -34.54
CA SER A 42 -44.29 -22.11 -35.10
C SER A 42 -45.42 -23.10 -35.47
N ALA A 43 -46.66 -22.73 -35.18
CA ALA A 43 -47.87 -23.41 -35.65
C ALA A 43 -48.75 -22.46 -36.48
N GLU A 44 -49.24 -22.95 -37.63
CA GLU A 44 -50.34 -22.38 -38.42
C GLU A 44 -51.70 -22.70 -37.78
N PRO A 45 -52.77 -21.95 -38.11
CA PRO A 45 -54.02 -22.65 -38.43
C PRO A 45 -54.88 -22.02 -39.54
N SER A 46 -55.73 -22.89 -40.09
CA SER A 46 -56.74 -22.73 -41.14
C SER A 46 -58.02 -21.95 -40.74
N ALA A 47 -58.76 -21.53 -41.77
CA ALA A 47 -59.93 -20.64 -41.80
C ALA A 47 -61.26 -21.15 -41.20
N SER A 48 -62.12 -20.22 -40.73
CA SER A 48 -63.53 -20.03 -41.19
C SER A 48 -64.30 -18.91 -40.43
N ALA A 49 -64.97 -18.07 -41.23
CA ALA A 49 -66.28 -17.37 -41.07
C ALA A 49 -66.56 -16.23 -40.03
N ASP A 50 -67.12 -15.15 -40.62
CA ASP A 50 -68.03 -14.09 -40.13
C ASP A 50 -67.48 -12.73 -39.58
N ASP A 51 -67.94 -11.65 -40.26
CA ASP A 51 -67.71 -10.18 -40.21
C ASP A 51 -68.21 -9.44 -38.93
N PRO A 52 -68.07 -8.09 -38.76
CA PRO A 52 -67.09 -7.13 -39.29
C PRO A 52 -66.51 -6.11 -38.23
N ALA A 53 -65.50 -5.34 -38.69
CA ALA A 53 -65.12 -3.97 -38.28
C ALA A 53 -64.35 -3.72 -36.95
N ALA A 54 -63.04 -3.46 -37.06
CA ALA A 54 -62.36 -2.25 -36.55
C ALA A 54 -60.84 -2.33 -36.79
N SER A 55 -60.27 -1.29 -37.38
CA SER A 55 -58.87 -1.13 -37.79
C SER A 55 -57.95 -0.66 -36.65
N HIS A 56 -56.83 -1.35 -36.37
CA HIS A 56 -55.60 -0.77 -35.76
C HIS A 56 -54.34 -1.60 -36.07
N PRO A 57 -53.13 -1.00 -36.11
CA PRO A 57 -51.98 -1.52 -36.86
C PRO A 57 -51.08 -2.48 -36.07
N VAL A 58 -50.46 -3.42 -36.80
CA VAL A 58 -49.44 -4.37 -36.33
C VAL A 58 -48.14 -3.65 -35.95
N ALA A 59 -47.64 -3.86 -34.74
CA ALA A 59 -46.33 -3.40 -34.30
C ALA A 59 -45.21 -4.27 -34.92
N SER A 60 -44.39 -3.65 -35.76
CA SER A 60 -43.18 -4.26 -36.37
C SER A 60 -42.04 -4.34 -35.35
N ILE A 61 -41.45 -5.53 -35.18
CA ILE A 61 -40.19 -5.77 -34.45
C ILE A 61 -39.06 -4.99 -35.14
N ARG A 62 -38.62 -3.88 -34.52
CA ARG A 62 -37.56 -3.02 -35.04
C ARG A 62 -36.19 -3.63 -34.73
N ARG A 63 -35.62 -4.38 -35.68
CA ARG A 63 -34.21 -4.78 -35.65
C ARG A 63 -33.37 -3.51 -35.65
N SER A 64 -32.64 -3.22 -34.56
CA SER A 64 -31.81 -2.02 -34.46
C SER A 64 -30.73 -2.06 -35.54
N LYS A 65 -30.93 -1.30 -36.62
CA LYS A 65 -29.92 -1.09 -37.66
C LYS A 65 -28.88 -0.14 -37.06
N VAL A 66 -27.69 -0.66 -36.79
CA VAL A 66 -26.53 0.18 -36.52
C VAL A 66 -26.30 1.01 -37.78
N THR A 67 -26.51 2.32 -37.69
CA THR A 67 -26.30 3.22 -38.83
C THR A 67 -24.80 3.38 -39.06
N ALA A 68 -24.39 3.59 -40.32
CA ALA A 68 -22.98 3.84 -40.65
C ALA A 68 -22.39 5.00 -39.83
N GLU A 69 -23.23 5.98 -39.47
CA GLU A 69 -22.89 7.09 -38.57
C GLU A 69 -22.54 6.64 -37.15
N ARG A 70 -23.29 5.69 -36.58
CA ARG A 70 -22.98 5.11 -35.26
C ARG A 70 -21.70 4.27 -35.29
N VAL A 71 -21.44 3.58 -36.40
CA VAL A 71 -20.16 2.87 -36.59
C VAL A 71 -19.01 3.86 -36.69
N ALA A 72 -19.17 4.92 -37.47
CA ALA A 72 -18.16 5.97 -37.62
C ALA A 72 -17.87 6.65 -36.27
N LEU A 73 -18.89 6.97 -35.47
CA LEU A 73 -18.73 7.52 -34.12
C LEU A 73 -17.96 6.56 -33.20
N LEU A 74 -18.26 5.26 -33.21
CA LEU A 74 -17.53 4.27 -32.41
C LEU A 74 -16.07 4.16 -32.84
N VAL A 75 -15.79 4.17 -34.15
CA VAL A 75 -14.43 4.15 -34.68
C VAL A 75 -13.66 5.40 -34.25
N VAL A 76 -14.27 6.58 -34.34
CA VAL A 76 -13.65 7.84 -33.87
C VAL A 76 -13.38 7.80 -32.37
N CYS A 77 -14.32 7.30 -31.56
CA CYS A 77 -14.11 7.16 -30.11
C CYS A 77 -12.94 6.22 -29.79
N VAL A 78 -12.82 5.09 -30.49
CA VAL A 78 -11.72 4.14 -30.29
C VAL A 78 -10.38 4.75 -30.70
N LEU A 79 -10.35 5.48 -31.82
CA LEU A 79 -9.14 6.18 -32.28
C LEU A 79 -8.71 7.27 -31.29
N MET A 80 -9.65 8.05 -30.76
CA MET A 80 -9.37 9.07 -29.75
C MET A 80 -8.90 8.46 -28.42
N ALA A 81 -9.48 7.33 -28.00
CA ALA A 81 -9.02 6.62 -26.82
C ALA A 81 -7.59 6.07 -27.01
N ALA A 82 -7.29 5.50 -28.18
CA ALA A 82 -5.97 4.99 -28.51
C ALA A 82 -4.90 6.09 -28.54
N THR A 83 -5.22 7.27 -29.11
CA THR A 83 -4.28 8.41 -29.12
C THR A 83 -4.03 8.96 -27.72
N VAL A 84 -5.07 9.04 -26.87
CA VAL A 84 -4.90 9.45 -25.47
C VAL A 84 -4.04 8.45 -24.70
N ILE A 85 -4.24 7.15 -24.87
CA ILE A 85 -3.41 6.12 -24.22
C ILE A 85 -1.95 6.24 -24.66
N ALA A 86 -1.69 6.39 -25.96
CA ALA A 86 -0.34 6.57 -26.48
C ALA A 86 0.33 7.83 -25.93
N LEU A 87 -0.40 8.95 -25.87
CA LEU A 87 0.09 10.18 -25.23
C LEU A 87 0.38 9.97 -23.75
N CYS A 88 -0.49 9.31 -23.00
CA CYS A 88 -0.25 8.99 -21.59
C CYS A 88 1.00 8.13 -21.38
N VAL A 89 1.19 7.08 -22.20
CA VAL A 89 2.38 6.22 -22.13
C VAL A 89 3.65 7.01 -22.42
N THR A 90 3.66 7.80 -23.51
CA THR A 90 4.83 8.64 -23.86
C THR A 90 5.14 9.70 -22.80
N LEU A 91 4.14 10.26 -22.15
CA LEU A 91 4.33 11.20 -21.03
C LEU A 91 4.87 10.49 -19.78
N VAL A 92 4.36 9.30 -19.44
CA VAL A 92 4.87 8.50 -18.32
C VAL A 92 6.30 8.05 -18.58
N ASP A 93 6.63 7.65 -19.79
CA ASP A 93 8.00 7.27 -20.18
C ASP A 93 8.94 8.48 -20.16
N ASN A 94 8.49 9.65 -20.63
CA ASN A 94 9.24 10.91 -20.51
C ASN A 94 9.46 11.30 -19.03
N MET A 95 8.47 11.10 -18.17
CA MET A 95 8.59 11.32 -16.72
C MET A 95 9.54 10.31 -16.05
N ARG A 96 9.48 9.02 -16.43
CA ARG A 96 10.43 7.98 -15.97
C ARG A 96 11.85 8.28 -16.43
N THR A 97 12.02 8.73 -17.67
CA THR A 97 13.33 9.11 -18.22
C THR A 97 13.90 10.33 -17.48
N LYS A 98 13.05 11.25 -17.03
CA LYS A 98 13.45 12.39 -16.18
C LYS A 98 13.71 12.02 -14.71
N GLN A 99 13.10 10.96 -14.19
CA GLN A 99 13.42 10.40 -12.86
C GLN A 99 14.74 9.62 -12.86
N HIS A 100 15.23 9.21 -14.03
CA HIS A 100 16.57 8.66 -14.20
C HIS A 100 17.62 9.75 -14.45
N MET A 101 17.45 10.91 -13.80
CA MET A 101 18.58 11.77 -13.51
C MET A 101 19.34 11.04 -12.40
N GLU A 102 20.27 10.16 -12.80
CA GLU A 102 21.35 9.76 -11.90
C GLU A 102 21.85 11.06 -11.28
N CYS A 103 21.68 11.22 -9.97
CA CYS A 103 22.45 12.19 -9.23
C CYS A 103 23.89 11.90 -9.66
N PRO A 104 24.58 12.80 -10.37
CA PRO A 104 25.96 12.56 -10.73
C PRO A 104 26.61 12.31 -9.39
N LYS A 105 27.06 11.06 -9.13
CA LYS A 105 27.80 10.74 -7.91
C LYS A 105 28.76 11.91 -7.77
N PRO A 106 28.65 12.76 -6.74
CA PRO A 106 29.64 13.78 -6.61
C PRO A 106 30.92 12.97 -6.40
N LYS A 107 31.77 12.94 -7.41
CA LYS A 107 33.19 12.73 -7.21
C LYS A 107 33.70 13.99 -6.49
N LEU A 108 33.12 14.31 -5.34
CA LEU A 108 33.80 15.07 -4.33
C LEU A 108 34.81 14.09 -3.75
N LYS A 109 35.89 13.88 -4.51
CA LYS A 109 37.17 13.75 -3.85
C LYS A 109 37.24 15.00 -2.99
N CYS A 110 37.38 14.84 -1.68
CA CYS A 110 37.75 15.94 -0.80
C CYS A 110 38.90 16.68 -1.51
N VAL A 111 38.61 17.87 -2.02
CA VAL A 111 39.63 18.67 -2.67
C VAL A 111 40.58 18.98 -1.53
N LYS A 112 41.83 18.52 -1.61
CA LYS A 112 42.90 19.08 -0.80
C LYS A 112 43.07 20.51 -1.26
N VAL A 113 42.25 21.41 -0.71
CA VAL A 113 42.46 22.84 -0.87
C VAL A 113 43.68 23.15 -0.01
N ASN A 114 44.79 23.54 -0.64
CA ASN A 114 45.86 24.22 0.09
C ASN A 114 45.33 25.59 0.50
N LEU A 115 44.58 25.64 1.60
CA LEU A 115 44.11 26.89 2.19
C LEU A 115 44.91 27.12 3.48
N THR A 116 46.07 27.74 3.31
CA THR A 116 46.80 28.33 4.44
C THR A 116 45.92 29.41 5.08
N GLU A 117 45.70 29.22 6.38
CA GLU A 117 45.19 30.16 7.39
C GLU A 117 43.66 30.26 7.58
N THR A 118 43.22 29.68 8.71
CA THR A 118 42.05 30.06 9.53
C THR A 118 40.64 29.56 9.19
N LEU A 119 40.50 28.29 8.80
CA LEU A 119 39.31 27.51 9.16
C LEU A 119 39.78 26.35 10.02
N LYS A 120 39.35 26.31 11.29
CA LYS A 120 39.52 25.12 12.13
C LYS A 120 38.91 23.95 11.35
N ASP A 121 39.70 22.89 11.15
CA ASP A 121 39.31 21.67 10.44
C ASP A 121 37.96 21.16 10.98
N GLU A 122 36.88 21.48 10.29
CA GLU A 122 35.63 20.71 10.39
C GLU A 122 35.88 19.43 9.59
N PRO A 123 35.95 18.26 10.25
CA PRO A 123 36.11 17.01 9.53
C PRO A 123 34.98 16.85 8.52
N CYS A 124 35.32 16.44 7.30
CA CYS A 124 34.32 16.04 6.32
C CYS A 124 33.63 14.79 6.85
N LEU A 125 32.50 14.96 7.54
CA LEU A 125 31.70 13.87 8.08
C LEU A 125 31.26 12.94 6.94
N MET A 126 31.70 11.68 6.96
CA MET A 126 31.38 10.68 5.94
C MET A 126 30.80 9.43 6.58
N CYS A 127 30.03 8.70 5.77
CA CYS A 127 29.50 7.39 6.15
C CYS A 127 30.33 6.28 5.52
N GLU A 128 30.50 5.18 6.25
CA GLU A 128 31.12 3.96 5.75
C GLU A 128 30.34 3.36 4.57
N GLU A 129 30.99 2.50 3.79
CA GLU A 129 30.32 1.78 2.70
C GLU A 129 29.09 1.00 3.19
N GLY A 130 27.99 1.10 2.44
CA GLY A 130 26.70 0.49 2.79
C GLY A 130 25.84 1.34 3.74
N TRP A 131 26.34 2.46 4.25
CA TRP A 131 25.56 3.44 4.99
C TRP A 131 25.18 4.62 4.10
N GLU A 132 23.97 5.14 4.31
CA GLU A 132 23.46 6.31 3.61
C GLU A 132 23.53 7.53 4.52
N GLN A 133 24.04 8.66 4.02
CA GLN A 133 24.19 9.88 4.81
C GLN A 133 22.95 10.78 4.73
N HIS A 134 22.46 11.23 5.88
CA HIS A 134 21.44 12.27 5.96
C HIS A 134 21.57 13.05 7.28
N GLY A 135 21.52 14.38 7.23
CA GLY A 135 21.50 15.22 8.44
C GLY A 135 22.67 15.04 9.41
N GLY A 136 23.89 14.74 8.91
CA GLY A 136 25.06 14.47 9.77
C GLY A 136 25.06 13.10 10.45
N ARG A 137 24.15 12.21 10.05
CA ARG A 137 24.05 10.83 10.54
C ARG A 137 24.12 9.85 9.38
N CYS A 138 24.40 8.60 9.71
CA CYS A 138 24.54 7.49 8.79
C CYS A 138 23.46 6.45 9.08
N TYR A 139 22.77 5.98 8.05
CA TYR A 139 21.67 5.02 8.16
C TYR A 139 22.00 3.74 7.40
N TYR A 140 21.76 2.59 8.03
CA TYR A 140 21.93 1.27 7.41
C TYR A 140 20.60 0.55 7.36
N PHE A 141 20.12 0.29 6.14
CA PHE A 141 18.85 -0.39 5.90
C PHE A 141 19.07 -1.91 5.83
N TYR A 142 18.93 -2.58 6.97
CA TYR A 142 19.14 -4.02 7.06
C TYR A 142 17.92 -4.81 6.59
N THR A 143 18.05 -5.48 5.45
CA THR A 143 16.94 -6.12 4.73
C THR A 143 16.60 -7.55 5.17
N LYS A 144 17.35 -8.12 6.13
CA LYS A 144 17.03 -9.45 6.66
C LYS A 144 16.02 -9.32 7.80
N ASN A 145 14.97 -10.14 7.75
CA ASN A 145 13.94 -10.13 8.79
C ASN A 145 14.45 -10.73 10.10
N SER A 146 14.22 -10.03 11.20
CA SER A 146 14.51 -10.45 12.57
C SER A 146 13.57 -9.81 13.58
N SER A 147 13.56 -10.33 14.82
CA SER A 147 12.87 -9.68 15.94
C SER A 147 13.52 -8.34 16.26
N TRP A 148 12.81 -7.46 16.96
CA TRP A 148 13.30 -6.13 17.34
C TRP A 148 14.65 -6.22 18.09
N GLU A 149 14.73 -7.09 19.10
CA GLU A 149 15.94 -7.30 19.90
C GLU A 149 17.13 -7.83 19.08
N LYS A 150 16.88 -8.73 18.12
CA LYS A 150 17.94 -9.22 17.22
C LYS A 150 18.42 -8.13 16.26
N SER A 151 17.50 -7.29 15.80
CA SER A 151 17.79 -6.16 14.93
C SER A 151 18.63 -5.10 15.66
N ARG A 152 18.26 -4.79 16.92
CA ARG A 152 19.02 -3.91 17.80
C ARG A 152 20.45 -4.39 18.02
N ARG A 153 20.62 -5.68 18.34
CA ARG A 153 21.94 -6.29 18.50
C ARG A 153 22.80 -6.12 17.25
N PHE A 154 22.22 -6.39 16.08
CA PHE A 154 22.92 -6.19 14.80
C PHE A 154 23.36 -4.74 14.58
N CYS A 155 22.49 -3.76 14.88
CA CYS A 155 22.85 -2.35 14.77
C CYS A 155 23.99 -1.97 15.73
N LYS A 156 23.98 -2.49 16.95
CA LYS A 156 25.08 -2.33 17.92
C LYS A 156 26.39 -2.95 17.46
N GLU A 157 26.35 -4.16 16.90
CA GLU A 157 27.52 -4.81 16.30
C GLU A 157 28.09 -4.02 15.11
N LYS A 158 27.26 -3.21 14.45
CA LYS A 158 27.60 -2.30 13.34
C LYS A 158 28.09 -0.93 13.80
N GLY A 159 28.24 -0.70 15.10
CA GLY A 159 28.69 0.57 15.67
C GLY A 159 27.61 1.66 15.75
N GLY A 160 26.33 1.29 15.64
CA GLY A 160 25.18 2.19 15.82
C GLY A 160 24.17 1.64 16.82
N ASP A 161 22.91 2.06 16.71
CA ASP A 161 21.76 1.40 17.35
C ASP A 161 20.58 1.44 16.36
N LEU A 162 19.40 0.92 16.71
CA LEU A 162 18.21 1.17 15.91
C LEU A 162 17.94 2.68 15.82
N VAL A 163 17.45 3.13 14.66
CA VAL A 163 17.25 4.56 14.40
C VAL A 163 16.36 5.23 15.44
N LYS A 164 16.80 6.42 15.88
CA LYS A 164 16.03 7.31 16.73
C LYS A 164 15.66 8.56 15.95
N ILE A 165 14.36 8.76 15.77
CA ILE A 165 13.84 9.84 14.94
C ILE A 165 13.69 11.11 15.78
N ASP A 166 14.64 12.03 15.63
CA ASP A 166 14.75 13.26 16.42
C ASP A 166 14.19 14.50 15.71
N SER A 167 13.76 14.37 14.44
CA SER A 167 13.21 15.48 13.66
C SER A 167 12.18 15.06 12.61
N ARG A 168 11.40 16.03 12.11
CA ARG A 168 10.44 15.80 11.02
C ARG A 168 11.17 15.56 9.69
N GLU A 169 12.33 16.18 9.52
CA GLU A 169 13.20 16.04 8.35
C GLU A 169 13.73 14.61 8.27
N GLU A 170 14.19 14.06 9.39
CA GLU A 170 14.62 12.67 9.50
C GLU A 170 13.47 11.68 9.22
N GLN A 171 12.29 11.90 9.82
CA GLN A 171 11.10 11.11 9.50
C GLN A 171 10.78 11.13 7.99
N SER A 172 10.87 12.31 7.36
CA SER A 172 10.57 12.48 5.93
C SER A 172 11.59 11.77 5.04
N PHE A 173 12.87 11.82 5.43
CA PHE A 173 13.94 11.06 4.78
C PHE A 173 13.68 9.55 4.86
N LEU A 174 13.37 9.03 6.06
CA LEU A 174 13.08 7.61 6.25
C LEU A 174 11.83 7.18 5.47
N ASP A 175 10.75 7.95 5.52
CA ASP A 175 9.52 7.64 4.77
C ASP A 175 9.79 7.56 3.25
N SER A 176 10.50 8.57 2.72
CA SER A 176 10.89 8.59 1.30
C SER A 176 11.74 7.38 0.94
N ARG A 177 12.80 7.12 1.72
CA ARG A 177 13.76 6.05 1.44
C ARG A 177 13.13 4.66 1.60
N LEU A 178 12.35 4.45 2.65
CA LEU A 178 11.63 3.19 2.87
C LEU A 178 10.62 2.93 1.74
N SER A 179 9.95 3.97 1.22
CA SER A 179 9.03 3.82 0.08
C SER A 179 9.70 3.35 -1.22
N GLU A 180 11.01 3.54 -1.36
CA GLU A 180 11.79 3.08 -2.51
C GLU A 180 12.22 1.61 -2.37
N ILE A 181 12.50 1.15 -1.14
CA ILE A 181 13.07 -0.18 -0.87
C ILE A 181 12.05 -1.20 -0.34
N MET A 182 10.86 -0.76 0.05
CA MET A 182 9.71 -1.61 0.34
C MET A 182 9.02 -1.98 -0.97
N MET A 183 9.39 -3.14 -1.52
CA MET A 183 8.86 -3.62 -2.79
C MET A 183 7.60 -4.49 -2.62
N HIS A 184 7.41 -5.02 -1.41
CA HIS A 184 6.31 -5.92 -1.07
C HIS A 184 5.56 -5.45 0.19
N ALA A 185 4.30 -5.87 0.33
CA ALA A 185 3.45 -5.49 1.46
C ALA A 185 3.99 -5.99 2.81
N GLU A 186 4.76 -7.06 2.83
CA GLU A 186 5.43 -7.59 4.02
C GLU A 186 6.70 -6.83 4.42
N ASP A 187 7.21 -5.96 3.55
CA ASP A 187 8.41 -5.19 3.85
C ASP A 187 8.08 -4.13 4.90
N LYS A 188 8.65 -4.30 6.08
CA LYS A 188 8.45 -3.48 7.27
C LYS A 188 9.77 -3.31 7.98
N PHE A 189 10.00 -2.16 8.60
CA PHE A 189 11.29 -1.83 9.19
C PHE A 189 11.14 -1.43 10.66
N TRP A 190 11.82 -2.15 11.55
CA TRP A 190 11.96 -1.76 12.95
C TRP A 190 12.71 -0.43 13.10
N ILE A 191 12.22 0.39 14.02
CA ILE A 191 12.89 1.60 14.53
C ILE A 191 13.17 1.44 16.03
N GLY A 192 13.93 2.36 16.62
CA GLY A 192 14.42 2.25 17.99
C GLY A 192 13.42 2.60 19.09
N LEU A 193 12.13 2.73 18.81
CA LEU A 193 11.12 3.11 19.80
C LEU A 193 10.45 1.86 20.39
N THR A 194 10.29 1.84 21.72
CA THR A 194 9.66 0.75 22.47
C THR A 194 9.11 1.22 23.82
N ASP A 195 8.05 0.58 24.29
CA ASP A 195 7.49 0.75 25.64
C ASP A 195 7.52 -0.57 26.44
N SER A 196 8.34 -1.55 26.03
CA SER A 196 8.41 -2.89 26.63
C SER A 196 8.79 -2.93 28.11
N GLN A 197 9.27 -1.81 28.66
CA GLN A 197 9.56 -1.65 30.08
C GLN A 197 8.32 -1.22 30.88
N THR A 198 7.47 -0.40 30.30
CA THR A 198 6.26 0.14 30.92
C THR A 198 5.30 0.55 29.83
N GLU A 199 4.19 -0.19 29.72
CA GLU A 199 3.10 0.06 28.76
C GLU A 199 2.74 1.55 28.66
N ALA A 200 2.59 2.04 27.43
CA ALA A 200 2.32 3.43 27.07
C ALA A 200 3.42 4.45 27.43
N ALA A 201 4.53 4.03 28.03
CA ALA A 201 5.71 4.87 28.28
C ALA A 201 6.81 4.62 27.22
N TRP A 202 6.60 5.22 26.05
CA TRP A 202 7.50 5.09 24.91
C TRP A 202 8.89 5.70 25.16
N THR A 203 9.91 4.88 24.96
CA THR A 203 11.33 5.21 25.10
C THR A 203 12.12 4.83 23.86
N TRP A 204 13.08 5.66 23.49
CA TRP A 204 14.05 5.35 22.44
C TRP A 204 15.15 4.43 22.97
N VAL A 205 15.87 3.76 22.06
CA VAL A 205 17.01 2.89 22.39
C VAL A 205 18.13 3.60 23.18
N ASP A 206 18.24 4.92 23.09
CA ASP A 206 19.18 5.74 23.87
C ASP A 206 18.68 6.05 25.30
N GLY A 207 17.46 5.62 25.64
CA GLY A 207 16.81 5.83 26.93
C GLY A 207 16.02 7.14 27.05
N SER A 208 16.04 8.00 26.03
CA SER A 208 15.25 9.23 26.03
C SER A 208 13.75 8.95 25.82
N PRO A 209 12.85 9.73 26.46
CA PRO A 209 11.41 9.57 26.28
C PRO A 209 10.97 10.11 24.91
N LEU A 210 9.87 9.57 24.38
CA LEU A 210 9.24 10.10 23.16
C LEU A 210 8.76 11.54 23.37
N ASN A 211 9.21 12.47 22.52
CA ASN A 211 8.64 13.80 22.43
C ASN A 211 7.28 13.75 21.72
N GLN A 212 6.21 14.15 22.41
CA GLN A 212 4.83 14.13 21.90
C GLN A 212 4.58 15.08 20.71
N SER A 213 5.50 16.00 20.40
CA SER A 213 5.45 16.81 19.18
C SER A 213 6.08 16.12 17.95
N LEU A 214 6.83 15.03 18.18
CA LEU A 214 7.53 14.23 17.17
C LEU A 214 6.99 12.79 17.14
N THR A 215 5.67 12.64 17.23
CA THR A 215 5.01 11.36 16.98
C THR A 215 4.56 11.26 15.53
N PHE A 216 4.79 10.11 14.94
CA PHE A 216 4.36 9.78 13.58
C PHE A 216 3.52 8.50 13.55
N TRP A 217 2.73 8.24 14.59
CA TRP A 217 1.75 7.14 14.65
C TRP A 217 0.75 7.22 13.50
N SER A 218 0.52 6.07 12.86
CA SER A 218 -0.59 5.93 11.92
C SER A 218 -1.94 6.06 12.63
N LYS A 219 -2.99 6.20 11.83
CA LYS A 219 -4.34 6.36 12.35
C LYS A 219 -4.77 5.11 13.12
N GLY A 220 -5.01 5.27 14.41
CA GLY A 220 -5.45 4.20 15.30
C GLY A 220 -4.33 3.60 16.14
N GLU A 221 -3.08 3.99 15.88
CA GLU A 221 -1.91 3.51 16.59
C GLU A 221 -1.41 4.49 17.67
N PRO A 222 -0.67 4.00 18.68
CA PRO A 222 -0.47 2.58 18.99
C PRO A 222 -1.74 1.93 19.57
N ASP A 223 -1.99 0.66 19.26
CA ASP A 223 -3.22 -0.05 19.64
C ASP A 223 -3.03 -1.16 20.69
N ASP A 224 -1.78 -1.52 21.02
CA ASP A 224 -1.41 -2.58 21.96
C ASP A 224 -2.23 -3.87 21.71
N TRP A 225 -2.25 -4.33 20.46
CA TRP A 225 -3.11 -5.45 20.07
C TRP A 225 -2.74 -6.79 20.76
N ARG A 226 -3.43 -7.09 21.87
CA ARG A 226 -3.15 -8.29 22.69
C ARG A 226 -3.77 -9.60 22.22
N ARG A 227 -4.58 -9.60 21.17
CA ARG A 227 -5.27 -10.84 20.72
C ARG A 227 -4.32 -11.83 20.03
N GLU A 228 -3.27 -11.32 19.38
CA GLU A 228 -2.26 -12.17 18.76
C GLU A 228 -1.17 -12.61 19.75
N ASN A 229 -0.77 -11.69 20.63
CA ASN A 229 0.22 -11.96 21.66
C ASN A 229 -0.24 -11.35 22.99
N SER A 230 -0.36 -12.17 24.03
CA SER A 230 -0.76 -11.74 25.37
C SER A 230 0.17 -10.71 26.01
N LYS A 231 1.40 -10.58 25.50
CA LYS A 231 2.38 -9.58 25.97
C LYS A 231 2.06 -8.17 25.47
N GLY A 232 1.26 -8.03 24.41
CA GLY A 232 1.04 -6.75 23.75
C GLY A 232 1.97 -6.50 22.58
N GLU A 233 1.90 -5.26 22.10
CA GLU A 233 2.68 -4.75 20.98
C GLU A 233 3.63 -3.64 21.44
N ASP A 234 4.84 -4.03 21.84
CA ASP A 234 5.69 -3.08 22.58
C ASP A 234 6.80 -2.43 21.72
N CYS A 235 6.88 -2.76 20.42
CA CYS A 235 7.99 -2.36 19.55
C CYS A 235 7.49 -1.68 18.29
N VAL A 236 8.20 -0.66 17.83
CA VAL A 236 7.71 0.18 16.73
C VAL A 236 8.38 -0.14 15.41
N ARG A 237 7.56 -0.30 14.37
CA ARG A 237 7.98 -0.41 12.97
C ARG A 237 7.39 0.69 12.10
N MET A 238 8.06 0.95 10.99
CA MET A 238 7.58 1.77 9.89
C MET A 238 7.07 0.94 8.71
N GLY A 239 6.13 1.54 7.97
CA GLY A 239 5.54 1.02 6.74
C GLY A 239 4.21 0.32 6.99
N GLU A 240 3.20 0.54 6.14
CA GLU A 240 1.86 -0.05 6.33
C GLU A 240 1.42 -0.78 5.06
N ASP A 241 1.11 -0.03 4.00
CA ASP A 241 1.06 -0.44 2.60
C ASP A 241 0.81 0.86 1.84
N GLY A 242 1.68 1.22 0.89
CA GLY A 242 1.53 2.46 0.10
C GLY A 242 2.06 3.74 0.75
N LYS A 243 2.25 4.75 -0.10
CA LYS A 243 2.87 6.04 0.22
C LYS A 243 1.92 6.88 1.06
N SER A 244 2.06 6.88 2.39
CA SER A 244 1.32 7.85 3.21
C SER A 244 1.85 9.26 2.91
N ARG A 245 0.96 10.21 2.68
CA ARG A 245 1.35 11.61 2.37
C ARG A 245 1.61 12.46 3.61
N ASP A 246 1.31 11.96 4.80
CA ASP A 246 1.29 12.73 6.05
C ASP A 246 2.37 12.33 7.06
N LEU A 247 3.36 11.52 6.64
CA LEU A 247 4.44 10.95 7.45
C LEU A 247 3.97 9.99 8.56
N LYS A 248 2.66 9.85 8.79
CA LYS A 248 2.08 9.02 9.84
C LYS A 248 2.18 7.54 9.47
N THR A 249 3.29 6.93 9.87
CA THR A 249 3.74 5.62 9.38
C THR A 249 4.29 4.73 10.47
N TRP A 250 4.16 5.11 11.74
CA TRP A 250 4.56 4.29 12.88
C TRP A 250 3.42 3.41 13.36
N PHE A 251 3.78 2.20 13.77
CA PHE A 251 2.90 1.19 14.31
C PHE A 251 3.65 0.46 15.38
N ASP A 252 2.99 0.22 16.50
CA ASP A 252 3.43 -0.81 17.40
C ASP A 252 3.12 -2.20 16.80
N LYS A 253 4.00 -3.14 17.14
CA LYS A 253 3.85 -4.56 16.84
C LYS A 253 4.55 -5.35 17.93
N SER A 254 4.12 -6.60 18.06
CA SER A 254 4.83 -7.56 18.91
C SER A 254 6.32 -7.66 18.50
N CYS A 255 7.22 -7.42 19.46
CA CYS A 255 8.67 -7.37 19.25
C CYS A 255 9.27 -8.65 18.62
N ASP A 256 8.57 -9.77 18.72
CA ASP A 256 8.99 -11.06 18.18
C ASP A 256 8.73 -11.20 16.66
N LYS A 257 8.00 -10.25 16.06
CA LYS A 257 7.70 -10.27 14.62
C LYS A 257 8.97 -10.14 13.76
N PRO A 258 9.06 -10.88 12.65
CA PRO A 258 10.20 -10.81 11.76
C PRO A 258 10.06 -9.62 10.80
N HIS A 259 10.79 -8.54 11.08
CA HIS A 259 10.86 -7.36 10.19
C HIS A 259 12.31 -6.99 9.88
N ARG A 260 12.49 -6.21 8.81
CA ARG A 260 13.76 -5.55 8.48
C ARG A 260 14.04 -4.47 9.53
N SER A 261 15.16 -3.76 9.45
CA SER A 261 15.46 -2.70 10.42
C SER A 261 16.30 -1.57 9.84
N VAL A 262 16.20 -0.40 10.47
CA VAL A 262 17.06 0.76 10.17
C VAL A 262 17.99 0.96 11.34
N CYS A 263 19.30 0.86 11.09
CA CYS A 263 20.32 1.25 12.05
C CYS A 263 20.75 2.69 11.80
N GLU A 264 21.25 3.33 12.84
CA GLU A 264 21.73 4.70 12.82
C GLU A 264 23.00 4.88 13.64
N LYS A 265 23.92 5.72 13.15
CA LYS A 265 25.07 6.25 13.90
C LYS A 265 25.40 7.67 13.46
N SER A 266 26.21 8.39 14.25
CA SER A 266 26.77 9.66 13.81
C SER A 266 27.69 9.47 12.61
N ALA A 267 27.74 10.44 11.70
CA ALA A 267 28.78 10.47 10.68
C ALA A 267 30.13 10.82 11.34
N GLU A 268 31.23 10.29 10.80
CA GLU A 268 32.59 10.39 11.34
C GLU A 268 33.53 11.14 10.38
#